data_AF-A0A8I3AQ73-F1
#
_entry.id   AF-A0A8I3AQ73-F1
#
_cell.length_a   1.000
_cell.length_b   1.000
_cell.length_c   1.000
_cell.angle_alpha   90.00
_cell.angle_beta   90.00
_cell.angle_gamma   90.00
#
_symmetry.space_group_name_H-M   'P 1'
#
loop_
_entity.id
_entity.type
_entity.pdbx_description
1 polymer ?
#
loop_
_entity_poly.entity_id
_entity_poly.type
_entity_poly.pdbx_seq_one_letter_code
_entity_poly.pdbx_strand_id
1 'polypeptide(L)'
;MGGPSPALVARIEEKKAELDNLKQLRDLSAAVASQMEALEQQLSTLSDGTEAIATVIGNWHNVLRAINMASTKIPMPKDDATDDTSESAPSLPQTLVRIPTEHAPSLQAQAEQAEQDQAAGTSP
;
A
#
# COMPACT_ATOMS: atom_id res chain seq x y z
N MET A 1 -39.68 -39.48 -55.44
CA MET A 1 -38.80 -39.06 -54.33
C MET A 1 -37.36 -39.33 -54.75
N GLY A 2 -36.64 -38.31 -55.20
CA GLY A 2 -35.20 -38.44 -55.48
C GLY A 2 -34.43 -38.10 -54.21
N GLY A 3 -33.62 -39.03 -53.71
CA GLY A 3 -32.73 -38.78 -52.57
C GLY A 3 -31.65 -37.73 -52.90
N PRO A 4 -31.05 -37.09 -51.89
CA PRO A 4 -29.98 -36.12 -52.11
C PRO A 4 -28.82 -36.78 -52.85
N SER A 5 -28.18 -36.04 -53.77
CA SER A 5 -27.07 -36.57 -54.55
C SER A 5 -25.89 -36.91 -53.62
N PRO A 6 -25.17 -38.02 -53.87
CA PRO A 6 -24.11 -38.50 -52.97
C PRO A 6 -22.98 -37.48 -52.75
N ALA A 7 -22.69 -36.63 -53.75
CA ALA A 7 -21.72 -35.55 -53.63
C ALA A 7 -22.13 -34.46 -52.62
N LEU A 8 -23.43 -34.17 -52.50
CA LEU A 8 -23.93 -33.22 -51.52
C LEU A 8 -23.88 -33.80 -50.10
N VAL A 9 -24.15 -35.09 -49.95
CA VAL A 9 -24.06 -35.78 -48.65
C VAL A 9 -22.63 -35.74 -48.12
N ALA A 10 -21.63 -36.06 -48.95
CA ALA A 10 -20.22 -35.98 -48.56
C ALA A 10 -19.80 -34.57 -48.12
N ARG A 11 -20.26 -33.53 -48.84
CA ARG A 11 -19.95 -32.13 -48.51
C ARG A 11 -20.63 -31.67 -47.22
N ILE A 12 -21.82 -32.20 -46.92
CA ILE A 12 -22.51 -31.95 -45.64
C ILE A 12 -21.74 -32.58 -44.48
N GLU A 13 -21.22 -33.79 -44.65
CA GLU A 13 -20.41 -34.45 -43.62
C GLU A 13 -19.10 -33.70 -43.35
N GLU A 14 -18.40 -33.28 -44.41
CA GLU A 14 -17.21 -32.44 -44.30
C GLU A 14 -17.50 -31.14 -43.53
N LYS A 15 -18.58 -30.43 -43.88
CA LYS A 15 -18.96 -29.18 -43.21
C LYS A 15 -19.40 -29.39 -41.76
N LYS A 16 -19.99 -30.53 -41.42
CA LYS A 16 -20.30 -30.88 -40.02
C LYS A 16 -19.02 -31.08 -39.21
N ALA A 17 -18.01 -31.75 -39.77
CA ALA A 17 -16.71 -31.93 -39.11
C ALA A 17 -15.99 -30.58 -38.93
N GLU A 18 -15.99 -29.72 -39.94
CA GLU A 18 -15.41 -28.38 -39.85
C GLU A 18 -16.11 -27.53 -38.78
N LEU A 19 -17.44 -27.59 -38.71
CA LEU A 19 -18.23 -26.88 -37.71
C LEU A 19 -17.88 -27.36 -36.30
N ASP A 20 -17.72 -28.67 -36.09
CA ASP A 20 -17.33 -29.21 -34.79
C ASP A 20 -15.95 -28.68 -34.35
N ASN A 21 -14.98 -28.68 -35.27
CA ASN A 21 -13.66 -28.10 -35.01
C ASN A 21 -13.75 -26.61 -34.67
N LEU A 22 -14.59 -25.83 -35.37
CA LEU A 22 -14.78 -24.40 -35.08
C LEU A 22 -15.42 -24.16 -33.71
N LYS A 23 -16.34 -25.02 -33.28
CA LYS A 23 -16.92 -24.95 -31.92
C LYS A 23 -15.85 -25.19 -30.86
N GLN A 24 -15.03 -26.22 -31.05
CA GLN A 24 -13.93 -26.51 -30.13
C GLN A 24 -12.95 -25.33 -30.05
N LEU A 25 -12.58 -24.74 -31.19
CA LEU A 25 -11.71 -23.55 -31.23
C LEU A 25 -12.33 -22.34 -30.53
N ARG A 26 -13.63 -22.11 -30.71
CA ARG A 26 -14.35 -21.05 -30.01
C ARG A 26 -14.30 -21.28 -28.50
N ASP A 27 -14.58 -22.51 -28.05
CA ASP A 27 -14.63 -22.85 -26.63
C ASP A 27 -13.25 -22.74 -25.97
N LEU A 28 -12.20 -23.19 -26.66
CA LEU A 28 -10.83 -23.00 -26.22
C LEU A 28 -10.45 -21.51 -26.15
N SER A 29 -10.86 -20.72 -27.15
CA SER A 29 -10.59 -19.28 -27.17
C SER A 29 -11.32 -18.54 -26.04
N ALA A 30 -12.55 -18.93 -25.73
CA ALA A 30 -13.30 -18.41 -24.58
C ALA A 30 -12.62 -18.79 -23.25
N ALA A 31 -12.12 -20.02 -23.13
CA ALA A 31 -11.39 -20.48 -21.95
C ALA A 31 -10.05 -19.73 -21.77
N VAL A 32 -9.35 -19.42 -22.87
CA VAL A 32 -8.12 -18.61 -22.82
C VAL A 32 -8.44 -17.17 -22.40
N ALA A 33 -9.49 -16.56 -22.93
CA ALA A 33 -9.91 -15.21 -22.53
C ALA A 33 -10.20 -15.14 -21.02
N SER A 34 -10.94 -16.11 -20.49
CA SER A 34 -11.21 -16.18 -19.04
C SER A 34 -9.94 -16.36 -18.21
N GLN A 35 -8.95 -17.12 -18.70
CA GLN A 35 -7.66 -17.23 -18.02
C GLN A 35 -6.85 -15.93 -18.05
N MET A 36 -6.93 -15.14 -19.13
CA MET A 36 -6.30 -13.82 -19.20
C MET A 36 -6.90 -12.84 -18.19
N GLU A 37 -8.23 -12.84 -18.03
CA GLU A 37 -8.92 -12.02 -17.00
C GLU A 37 -8.50 -12.44 -15.58
N ALA A 38 -8.41 -13.75 -15.32
CA ALA A 38 -7.94 -14.25 -14.03
C ALA A 38 -6.48 -13.85 -13.74
N LEU A 39 -5.62 -13.89 -14.76
CA LEU A 39 -4.22 -13.49 -14.66
C LEU A 39 -4.10 -11.98 -14.38
N GLU A 40 -4.91 -11.16 -15.05
CA GLU A 40 -4.98 -9.72 -14.78
C GLU A 40 -5.30 -9.42 -13.31
N GLN A 41 -6.29 -10.11 -12.74
CA GLN A 41 -6.63 -9.96 -11.32
C GLN A 41 -5.47 -10.33 -10.39
N GLN A 42 -4.72 -11.38 -10.73
CA GLN A 42 -3.53 -11.78 -9.97
C GLN A 42 -2.40 -10.75 -10.07
N LEU A 43 -2.18 -10.17 -11.26
CA LEU A 43 -1.21 -9.10 -11.46
C LEU A 43 -1.59 -7.83 -10.68
N SER A 44 -2.87 -7.45 -10.66
CA SER A 44 -3.36 -6.34 -9.83
C SER A 44 -3.03 -6.59 -8.36
N THR A 45 -3.36 -7.78 -7.85
CA THR A 45 -3.10 -8.14 -6.45
C THR A 45 -1.60 -8.08 -6.11
N LEU A 46 -0.74 -8.51 -7.04
CA LEU A 46 0.72 -8.43 -6.87
C LEU A 46 1.23 -6.99 -6.86
N SER A 47 0.66 -6.13 -7.72
CA SER A 47 0.96 -4.70 -7.75
C SER A 47 0.60 -4.03 -6.42
N ASP A 48 -0.62 -4.27 -5.92
CA ASP A 48 -1.11 -3.71 -4.65
C ASP A 48 -0.23 -4.17 -3.48
N GLY A 49 0.15 -5.45 -3.46
CA GLY A 49 1.07 -6.00 -2.46
C GLY A 49 2.45 -5.33 -2.50
N THR A 50 2.95 -5.00 -3.69
CA THR A 50 4.24 -4.31 -3.85
C THR A 50 4.17 -2.86 -3.34
N GLU A 51 3.06 -2.16 -3.57
CA GLU A 51 2.82 -0.82 -3.02
C GLU A 51 2.73 -0.82 -1.49
N ALA A 52 2.06 -1.82 -0.91
CA ALA A 52 2.01 -1.99 0.54
C ALA A 52 3.42 -2.19 1.14
N ILE A 53 4.26 -3.02 0.51
CA ILE A 53 5.65 -3.22 0.94
C ILE A 53 6.46 -1.92 0.78
N ALA A 54 6.30 -1.20 -0.32
CA ALA A 54 6.97 0.09 -0.52
C ALA A 54 6.61 1.09 0.58
N THR A 55 5.34 1.13 1.01
CA THR A 55 4.87 1.97 2.12
C THR A 55 5.53 1.59 3.43
N VAL A 56 5.61 0.29 3.75
CA VAL A 56 6.31 -0.22 4.93
C VAL A 56 7.78 0.19 4.89
N ILE A 57 8.50 -0.06 3.79
CA ILE A 57 9.91 0.32 3.66
C ILE A 57 10.09 1.84 3.81
N GLY A 58 9.21 2.64 3.23
CA GLY A 58 9.21 4.10 3.39
C GLY A 58 9.05 4.52 4.86
N ASN A 59 8.15 3.87 5.60
CA ASN A 59 7.99 4.09 7.03
C ASN A 59 9.26 3.71 7.82
N TRP A 60 9.80 2.51 7.60
CA TRP A 60 11.01 2.03 8.28
C TRP A 60 12.23 2.91 7.96
N HIS A 61 12.34 3.42 6.73
CA HIS A 61 13.39 4.38 6.36
C HIS A 61 13.32 5.65 7.22
N ASN A 62 12.12 6.21 7.41
CA ASN A 62 11.92 7.39 8.24
C ASN A 62 12.25 7.12 9.72
N VAL A 63 11.84 5.96 10.26
CA VAL A 63 12.13 5.54 11.63
C VAL A 63 13.65 5.42 11.85
N LEU A 64 14.35 4.66 10.99
CA LEU A 64 15.79 4.47 11.10
C LEU A 64 16.56 5.79 10.94
N ARG A 65 16.11 6.69 10.07
CA ARG A 65 16.68 8.02 9.92
C ARG A 65 16.50 8.88 11.17
N ALA A 66 15.31 8.88 11.78
CA ALA A 66 15.03 9.61 13.01
C ALA A 66 15.91 9.09 14.16
N ILE A 67 16.03 7.77 14.30
CA ILE A 67 16.91 7.14 15.29
C ILE A 67 18.37 7.56 15.05
N ASN A 68 18.85 7.50 13.81
CA ASN A 68 20.23 7.89 13.49
C ASN A 68 20.49 9.37 13.80
N MET A 69 19.57 10.27 13.43
CA MET A 69 19.67 11.70 13.73
C MET A 69 19.66 11.99 15.23
N ALA A 70 18.91 11.23 16.03
CA ALA A 70 18.93 11.33 17.49
C ALA A 70 20.21 10.73 18.08
N SER A 71 20.65 9.57 17.59
CA SER A 71 21.81 8.84 18.11
C SER A 71 23.15 9.50 17.79
N THR A 72 23.25 10.29 16.71
CA THR A 72 24.47 10.98 16.30
C THR A 72 24.59 12.41 16.88
N LYS A 73 23.53 12.92 17.51
CA LYS A 73 23.46 14.25 18.16
C LYS A 73 23.23 14.12 19.68
N ILE A 74 24.04 13.33 20.36
CA ILE A 74 24.24 13.50 21.80
C ILE A 74 25.56 14.27 21.96
N PRO A 75 25.57 15.62 22.03
CA PRO A 75 26.70 16.32 22.61
C PRO A 75 26.94 15.75 24.01
N MET A 76 28.11 15.13 24.22
CA MET A 76 28.57 14.83 25.57
C MET A 76 28.56 16.16 26.35
N PRO A 77 28.07 16.17 27.61
CA PRO A 77 28.25 17.33 28.46
C PRO A 77 29.73 17.71 28.44
N LYS A 78 30.05 18.96 28.11
CA LYS A 78 31.35 19.50 28.44
C LYS A 78 31.41 19.54 29.96
N ASP A 79 32.02 18.52 30.56
CA ASP A 79 32.69 18.70 31.84
C ASP A 79 33.84 19.66 31.56
N ASP A 80 33.63 20.96 31.76
CA ASP A 80 34.75 21.84 32.08
C ASP A 80 34.24 23.02 32.92
N ALA A 81 34.76 23.07 34.14
CA ALA A 81 34.74 24.25 34.96
C ALA A 81 35.50 25.38 34.24
N THR A 82 35.04 26.63 34.43
CA THR A 82 35.57 27.91 33.91
C THR A 82 35.23 28.14 32.42
N ASP A 83 34.64 29.26 31.98
CA ASP A 83 34.71 30.65 32.39
C ASP A 83 33.53 31.44 31.76
N ASP A 84 33.18 32.58 32.34
CA ASP A 84 32.09 33.49 31.99
C ASP A 84 32.13 33.97 30.52
N THR A 85 31.11 33.65 29.70
CA THR A 85 30.55 34.55 28.66
C THR A 85 29.19 34.02 28.21
N SER A 86 28.10 34.58 28.74
CA SER A 86 26.75 34.59 28.12
C SER A 86 26.32 33.28 27.41
N GLU A 87 26.42 32.13 28.09
CA GLU A 87 25.99 30.87 27.50
C GLU A 87 24.47 30.80 27.49
N SER A 88 23.86 31.24 26.38
CA SER A 88 22.52 30.75 26.02
C SER A 88 22.63 29.23 25.95
N ALA A 89 22.07 28.55 26.96
CA ALA A 89 21.79 27.12 26.89
C ALA A 89 21.24 26.83 25.49
N PRO A 90 21.77 25.83 24.75
CA PRO A 90 21.33 25.58 23.39
C PRO A 90 19.82 25.38 23.43
N SER A 91 19.07 26.32 22.84
CA SER A 91 17.61 26.30 22.89
C SER A 91 17.14 24.98 22.31
N LEU A 92 16.47 24.15 23.13
CA LEU A 92 15.95 22.88 22.63
C LEU A 92 15.00 23.18 21.47
N PRO A 93 15.09 22.43 20.36
CA PRO A 93 14.16 22.59 19.26
C PRO A 93 12.73 22.29 19.75
N GLN A 94 11.78 23.07 19.25
CA GLN A 94 10.34 22.83 19.49
C GLN A 94 9.95 21.44 19.00
N THR A 95 9.13 20.72 19.78
CA THR A 95 8.68 19.35 19.47
C THR A 95 7.49 19.36 18.51
N LEU A 96 7.72 19.83 17.28
CA LEU A 96 6.71 19.79 16.22
C LEU A 96 6.73 18.43 15.52
N VAL A 97 5.58 17.75 15.52
CA VAL A 97 5.37 16.47 14.84
C VAL A 97 4.31 16.62 13.75
N ARG A 98 4.46 15.84 12.68
CA ARG A 98 3.46 15.77 11.61
C ARG A 98 2.47 14.67 11.93
N ILE A 99 1.21 15.04 12.04
CA ILE A 99 0.09 14.13 12.22
C ILE A 99 -0.74 14.13 10.92
N PRO A 100 -1.13 12.98 10.37
CA PRO A 100 -2.08 12.93 9.25
C PRO A 100 -3.39 13.66 9.61
N THR A 101 -3.90 14.49 8.71
CA THR A 101 -5.07 15.36 8.98
C THR A 101 -6.33 14.58 9.32
N GLU A 102 -6.47 13.34 8.82
CA GLU A 102 -7.56 12.43 9.18
C GLU A 102 -7.61 12.06 10.66
N HIS A 103 -6.49 12.09 11.37
CA HIS A 103 -6.40 11.78 12.81
C HIS A 103 -6.47 13.01 13.72
N ALA A 104 -6.52 14.22 13.14
CA ALA A 104 -6.59 15.47 13.88
C ALA A 104 -7.76 15.55 14.89
N PRO A 105 -9.02 15.20 14.55
CA PRO A 105 -10.13 15.34 15.50
C PRO A 105 -10.01 14.39 16.70
N SER A 106 -9.52 13.16 16.50
CA SER A 106 -9.30 12.21 17.60
C SER A 106 -8.19 12.64 18.57
N LEU A 107 -7.20 13.38 18.08
CA LEU A 107 -6.09 13.87 18.91
C LEU A 107 -6.45 15.16 19.64
N GLN A 108 -7.26 16.03 19.03
CA GLN A 108 -7.82 17.21 19.72
C GLN A 108 -8.68 16.78 20.90
N ALA A 109 -9.57 15.80 20.72
CA ALA A 109 -10.38 15.26 21.80
C ALA A 109 -9.54 14.66 22.94
N GLN A 110 -8.44 13.96 22.63
CA GLN A 110 -7.52 13.42 23.64
C GLN A 110 -6.71 14.52 24.35
N ALA A 111 -6.30 15.56 23.63
CA ALA A 111 -5.59 16.70 24.21
C ALA A 111 -6.50 17.48 25.19
N GLU A 112 -7.75 17.75 24.79
CA GLU A 112 -8.75 18.41 25.64
C GLU A 112 -9.10 17.59 26.89
N GLN A 113 -9.16 16.26 26.77
CA GLN A 113 -9.36 15.36 27.92
C GLN A 113 -8.16 15.37 28.87
N ALA A 114 -6.93 15.32 28.33
CA ALA A 114 -5.71 15.38 29.14
C ALA A 114 -5.52 16.72 29.86
N GLU A 115 -6.02 17.83 29.30
CA GLU A 115 -6.06 19.14 29.95
C GLU A 115 -7.13 19.21 31.05
N GLN A 116 -8.31 18.60 30.84
CA GLN A 116 -9.38 18.54 31.85
C GLN A 116 -8.99 17.67 33.06
N ASP A 117 -8.32 16.54 32.86
CA ASP A 117 -7.84 15.67 33.93
C ASP A 117 -6.72 16.34 34.76
N GLN A 118 -5.83 17.10 34.12
CA GLN A 118 -4.82 17.91 34.80
C GLN A 118 -5.43 19.07 35.62
N ALA A 119 -6.51 19.67 35.12
CA ALA A 119 -7.24 20.71 35.84
C ALA A 119 -8.04 20.15 37.04
N ALA A 120 -8.61 18.95 36.93
CA ALA A 120 -9.37 18.30 38.00
C ALA A 120 -8.49 17.77 39.16
N GLY A 121 -7.24 17.40 38.88
CA GLY A 121 -6.27 16.93 39.89
C GLY A 121 -5.62 18.02 40.75
N THR A 122 -5.90 19.30 40.49
CA THR A 122 -5.24 20.46 41.15
C THR A 122 -6.15 21.20 42.13
N SER A 123 -7.34 20.68 42.47
CA SER A 123 -8.20 21.30 43.47
C SER A 123 -7.92 20.72 44.89
N PRO A 124 -7.57 21.55 45.89
CA PRO A 124 -7.25 21.11 47.26
C PRO A 124 -8.47 20.60 48.05
#